data_AF-A0A960JWQ3-F1
#
_entry.id   AF-A0A960JWQ3-F1
#
_cell.length_a   1.000
_cell.length_b   1.000
_cell.length_c   1.000
_cell.angle_alpha   90.00
_cell.angle_beta   90.00
_cell.angle_gamma   90.00
#
_symmetry.space_group_name_H-M   'P 1'
#
loop_
_entity.id
_entity.type
_entity.pdbx_description
1 polymer ?
#
loop_
_entity_poly.entity_id
_entity_poly.type
_entity_poly.pdbx_seq_one_letter_code
_entity_poly.pdbx_strand_id
1 'polypeptide(L)'
;NRSFVQQIYQNVFNRSADTAGLNYWTQKLDSGAVGRGQVMINFSESSEYKTKEANRVNAAAIYIHFLGRAPSLTERDELVDRLDDGDTIAEVVREMIHEPSFGDRAN
;
A
#
# COMPACT_ATOMS: atom_id res chain seq x y z
N ASN A 1 7.07 -22.40 -10.06
CA ASN A 1 7.25 -21.37 -9.01
C ASN A 1 7.22 -19.95 -9.53
N ARG A 2 7.73 -19.65 -10.73
CA ARG A 2 7.66 -18.31 -11.33
C ARG A 2 6.26 -17.68 -11.38
N SER A 3 5.25 -18.40 -11.89
CA SER A 3 3.86 -17.91 -11.94
C SER A 3 3.27 -17.60 -10.55
N PHE A 4 3.59 -18.43 -9.57
CA PHE A 4 3.22 -18.19 -8.17
C PHE A 4 3.84 -16.89 -7.65
N VAL A 5 5.14 -16.67 -7.88
CA VAL A 5 5.80 -15.41 -7.48
C VAL A 5 5.15 -14.21 -8.18
N GLN A 6 4.84 -14.30 -9.48
CA GLN A 6 4.15 -13.23 -10.21
C GLN A 6 2.78 -12.90 -9.59
N GLN A 7 2.00 -13.92 -9.22
CA GLN A 7 0.71 -13.72 -8.56
C GLN A 7 0.85 -13.05 -7.19
N ILE A 8 1.90 -13.35 -6.43
CA ILE A 8 2.14 -12.68 -5.14
C ILE A 8 2.42 -11.20 -5.36
N TYR A 9 3.32 -10.83 -6.27
CA TYR A 9 3.60 -9.41 -6.56
C TYR A 9 2.32 -8.66 -6.95
N GLN A 10 1.48 -9.27 -7.80
CA GLN A 10 0.21 -8.67 -8.17
C GLN A 10 -0.75 -8.53 -6.99
N ASN A 11 -0.92 -9.57 -6.18
CA ASN A 11 -1.92 -9.58 -5.11
C ASN A 11 -1.49 -8.74 -3.89
N VAL A 12 -0.20 -8.72 -3.57
CA VAL A 12 0.35 -8.10 -2.35
C VAL A 12 0.76 -6.65 -2.61
N PHE A 13 1.35 -6.35 -3.77
CA PHE A 13 1.88 -5.02 -4.08
C PHE A 13 1.11 -4.28 -5.18
N ASN A 14 0.11 -4.92 -5.81
CA ASN A 14 -0.63 -4.38 -6.93
C ASN A 14 0.25 -3.95 -8.11
N ARG A 15 1.35 -4.68 -8.34
CA ARG A 15 2.29 -4.39 -9.44
C ARG A 15 2.87 -5.66 -10.05
N SER A 16 3.42 -5.50 -11.25
CA SER A 16 4.27 -6.54 -11.83
C SER A 16 5.56 -6.72 -11.02
N ALA A 17 5.98 -7.97 -10.88
CA ALA A 17 7.30 -8.29 -10.35
C ALA A 17 8.39 -7.72 -11.27
N ASP A 18 9.42 -7.11 -10.70
CA ASP A 18 10.62 -6.81 -11.44
C ASP A 18 11.41 -8.09 -11.73
N THR A 19 12.23 -8.06 -12.78
CA THR A 19 12.97 -9.24 -13.24
C THR A 19 13.88 -9.81 -12.15
N ALA A 20 14.51 -8.96 -11.33
CA ALA A 20 15.45 -9.38 -10.31
C ALA A 20 14.73 -10.10 -9.15
N GLY A 21 13.67 -9.49 -8.61
CA GLY A 21 12.84 -10.07 -7.55
C GLY A 21 12.17 -11.37 -8.00
N LEU A 22 11.64 -11.40 -9.23
CA LEU A 22 11.03 -12.60 -9.78
C LEU A 22 12.03 -13.76 -9.88
N ASN A 23 13.24 -13.49 -10.37
CA ASN A 23 14.28 -14.51 -10.48
C ASN A 23 14.77 -14.99 -9.10
N TYR A 24 14.98 -14.05 -8.17
CA TYR A 24 15.43 -14.35 -6.80
C TYR A 24 14.49 -15.32 -6.09
N TRP A 25 13.19 -14.99 -6.01
CA TRP A 25 12.22 -15.83 -5.32
C TRP A 25 11.96 -17.15 -6.05
N THR A 26 11.98 -17.14 -7.39
CA THR A 26 11.83 -18.37 -8.19
C THR A 26 12.98 -19.33 -7.90
N GLN A 27 14.23 -18.86 -7.90
CA GLN A 27 15.40 -19.70 -7.62
C GLN A 27 15.37 -20.28 -6.20
N LYS A 28 14.98 -19.48 -5.20
CA LYS A 28 14.86 -19.93 -3.82
C LYS A 28 13.79 -21.02 -3.65
N LEU A 29 12.68 -20.90 -4.39
CA LEU A 29 11.62 -21.90 -4.41
C LEU A 29 12.03 -23.16 -5.18
N ASP A 30 12.66 -23.01 -6.34
CA ASP A 30 13.08 -24.12 -7.19
C ASP A 30 14.20 -24.95 -6.54
N SER A 31 15.09 -24.31 -5.78
CA SER A 31 16.13 -25.00 -5.00
C SER A 31 15.61 -25.65 -3.71
N GLY A 32 14.35 -25.42 -3.32
CA GLY A 32 13.80 -25.88 -2.04
C GLY A 32 14.36 -25.14 -0.82
N ALA A 33 15.18 -24.10 -1.01
CA ALA A 33 15.75 -23.31 0.07
C ALA A 33 14.68 -22.58 0.90
N VAL A 34 13.53 -22.27 0.29
CA VAL A 34 12.34 -21.74 0.97
C VAL A 34 11.08 -22.42 0.44
N GLY A 35 10.10 -22.65 1.31
CA GLY A 35 8.76 -23.06 0.91
C GLY A 35 7.86 -21.87 0.56
N ARG A 36 6.75 -22.11 -0.14
CA ARG A 36 5.78 -21.06 -0.51
C ARG A 36 5.21 -20.30 0.68
N GLY A 37 4.96 -20.97 1.80
CA GLY A 37 4.51 -20.32 3.05
C GLY A 37 5.53 -19.33 3.59
N GLN A 38 6.83 -19.68 3.58
CA GLN A 38 7.89 -18.77 3.99
C GLN A 38 8.03 -17.58 3.03
N VAL A 39 7.79 -17.78 1.72
CA VAL A 39 7.74 -16.66 0.77
C VAL A 39 6.61 -15.69 1.14
N MET A 40 5.41 -16.18 1.44
CA MET A 40 4.31 -15.31 1.87
C MET A 40 4.64 -14.51 3.12
N ILE A 41 5.26 -15.14 4.12
CA ILE A 41 5.75 -14.47 5.34
C ILE A 41 6.79 -13.40 4.98
N ASN A 42 7.74 -13.71 4.10
CA ASN A 42 8.76 -12.73 3.73
C ASN A 42 8.17 -11.53 2.97
N PHE A 43 7.12 -11.73 2.18
CA PHE A 43 6.41 -10.64 1.52
C PHE A 43 5.63 -9.79 2.52
N SER A 44 4.90 -10.39 3.48
CA SER A 44 4.20 -9.64 4.52
C SER A 44 5.16 -8.87 5.44
N GLU A 45 6.36 -9.39 5.65
CA GLU A 45 7.37 -8.73 6.48
C GLU A 45 8.26 -7.74 5.73
N SER A 46 8.10 -7.65 4.41
CA SER A 46 8.89 -6.73 3.58
C SER A 46 8.61 -5.27 3.93
N SER A 47 9.64 -4.42 3.77
CA SER A 47 9.47 -2.97 3.92
C SER A 47 8.41 -2.42 2.98
N GLU A 48 8.34 -2.92 1.75
CA GLU A 48 7.34 -2.51 0.76
C GLU A 48 5.91 -2.79 1.25
N TYR A 49 5.63 -4.00 1.76
CA TYR A 49 4.31 -4.33 2.29
C TYR A 49 3.95 -3.44 3.48
N LYS A 50 4.88 -3.30 4.42
CA LYS A 50 4.68 -2.47 5.63
C LYS A 50 4.42 -1.01 5.28
N THR A 51 5.11 -0.46 4.29
CA THR A 51 4.87 0.90 3.81
C THR A 51 3.47 1.02 3.17
N LYS A 52 3.09 0.11 2.27
CA LYS A 52 1.76 0.14 1.65
C LYS A 52 0.63 -0.01 2.68
N GLU A 53 0.79 -0.89 3.65
CA GLU A 53 -0.19 -1.06 4.72
C GLU A 53 -0.26 0.18 5.63
N ALA A 54 0.88 0.78 5.97
CA ALA A 54 0.91 2.05 6.70
C ALA A 54 0.19 3.17 5.91
N ASN A 55 0.37 3.25 4.59
CA ASN A 55 -0.31 4.21 3.73
C ASN A 55 -1.83 3.99 3.73
N ARG A 56 -2.30 2.73 3.69
CA ARG A 56 -3.74 2.39 3.82
C ARG A 56 -4.33 2.83 5.15
N VAL A 57 -3.61 2.57 6.25
CA VAL A 57 -4.04 2.99 7.60
C VAL A 57 -4.03 4.51 7.71
N ASN A 58 -2.99 5.18 7.23
CA ASN A 58 -2.87 6.63 7.23
C ASN A 58 -4.00 7.28 6.45
N ALA A 59 -4.36 6.76 5.27
CA ALA A 59 -5.47 7.27 4.49
C ALA A 59 -6.79 7.26 5.31
N ALA A 60 -7.11 6.13 5.94
CA ALA A 60 -8.31 6.06 6.79
C ALA A 60 -8.23 6.99 8.02
N ALA A 61 -7.07 7.04 8.67
CA ALA A 61 -6.85 7.88 9.85
C ALA A 61 -7.00 9.37 9.52
N ILE A 62 -6.52 9.82 8.36
CA ILE A 62 -6.64 11.21 7.92
C ILE A 62 -8.12 11.61 7.81
N TYR A 63 -8.96 10.81 7.15
CA TYR A 63 -10.40 11.09 7.05
C TYR A 63 -11.09 11.09 8.42
N ILE A 64 -10.79 10.12 9.28
CA ILE A 64 -11.44 10.03 10.60
C ILE A 64 -11.04 11.22 11.48
N HIS A 65 -9.75 11.56 11.54
CA HIS A 65 -9.24 12.58 12.44
C HIS A 65 -9.48 14.01 11.94
N PHE A 66 -9.41 14.26 10.63
CA PHE A 66 -9.55 15.61 10.07
C PHE A 66 -10.96 15.88 9.52
N LEU A 67 -11.69 14.87 9.04
CA LEU A 67 -13.05 15.03 8.49
C LEU A 67 -14.15 14.41 9.34
N GLY A 68 -13.81 13.76 10.46
CA GLY A 68 -14.79 13.17 11.38
C GLY A 68 -15.69 12.12 10.73
N ARG A 69 -15.22 11.45 9.67
CA ARG A 69 -15.95 10.39 8.97
C ARG A 69 -15.01 9.34 8.40
N ALA A 70 -15.52 8.14 8.14
CA ALA A 70 -14.81 7.17 7.33
C ALA A 70 -14.74 7.62 5.86
N PRO A 71 -13.66 7.31 5.13
CA PRO A 71 -13.62 7.49 3.68
C PRO A 71 -14.51 6.47 2.97
N SER A 72 -15.02 6.82 1.80
CA SER A 72 -15.48 5.85 0.81
C SER A 72 -14.30 5.04 0.24
N LEU A 73 -14.58 3.96 -0.50
CA LEU A 73 -13.52 3.16 -1.13
C LEU A 73 -12.69 3.98 -2.12
N THR A 74 -13.35 4.78 -2.97
CA THR A 74 -12.68 5.65 -3.94
C THR A 74 -11.77 6.66 -3.25
N GLU A 75 -12.29 7.38 -2.25
CA GLU A 75 -11.51 8.37 -1.49
C GLU A 75 -10.28 7.77 -0.80
N ARG A 76 -10.44 6.57 -0.21
CA ARG A 76 -9.31 5.86 0.39
C ARG A 76 -8.29 5.49 -0.67
N ASP A 77 -8.73 4.92 -1.79
CA ASP A 77 -7.84 4.41 -2.83
C ASP A 77 -7.06 5.56 -3.51
N GLU A 78 -7.71 6.67 -3.82
CA GLU A 78 -7.06 7.89 -4.32
C GLU A 78 -5.99 8.41 -3.36
N LEU A 79 -6.29 8.41 -2.05
CA LEU A 79 -5.33 8.89 -1.06
C LEU A 79 -4.18 7.91 -0.82
N VAL A 80 -4.43 6.61 -0.92
CA VAL A 80 -3.38 5.58 -0.89
C VAL A 80 -2.46 5.74 -2.07
N ASP A 81 -2.98 5.96 -3.28
CA ASP A 81 -2.18 6.14 -4.49
C ASP A 81 -1.22 7.34 -4.34
N ARG A 82 -1.71 8.46 -3.81
CA ARG A 82 -0.86 9.63 -3.51
C ARG A 82 0.28 9.33 -2.54
N LEU A 83 -0.02 8.66 -1.43
CA LEU A 83 0.99 8.30 -0.43
C LEU A 83 1.99 7.26 -0.96
N ASP A 84 1.54 6.37 -1.84
CA ASP A 84 2.40 5.39 -2.53
C ASP A 84 3.30 6.08 -3.59
N ASP A 85 2.81 7.15 -4.23
CA ASP A 85 3.56 7.98 -5.18
C ASP A 85 4.53 8.97 -4.51
N GLY A 86 4.47 9.08 -3.18
CA GLY A 86 5.46 9.79 -2.36
C GLY A 86 4.99 11.10 -1.75
N ASP A 87 3.72 11.47 -1.90
CA ASP A 87 3.15 12.62 -1.19
C ASP A 87 3.31 12.43 0.32
N THR A 88 3.66 13.50 1.03
CA THR A 88 3.68 13.48 2.48
C THR A 88 2.27 13.67 3.05
N ILE A 89 2.04 13.13 4.25
CA ILE A 89 0.81 13.39 5.02
C ILE A 89 0.57 14.89 5.19
N ALA A 90 1.62 15.69 5.35
CA ALA A 90 1.51 17.14 5.52
C ALA A 90 1.01 17.85 4.24
N GLU A 91 1.43 17.40 3.07
CA GLU A 91 0.94 17.91 1.78
C GLU A 91 -0.53 17.54 1.57
N VAL A 92 -0.87 16.27 1.80
CA VAL A 92 -2.24 15.77 1.76
C VAL A 92 -3.17 16.58 2.67
N VAL A 93 -2.81 16.71 3.95
CA VAL A 93 -3.65 17.41 4.93
C VAL A 93 -3.79 18.88 4.57
N ARG A 94 -2.71 19.53 4.09
CA ARG A 94 -2.76 20.93 3.63
C ARG A 94 -3.74 21.10 2.47
N GLU A 95 -3.80 20.17 1.54
CA GLU A 95 -4.74 20.25 0.44
C GLU A 95 -6.18 20.03 0.92
N MET A 96 -6.40 19.03 1.77
CA MET A 96 -7.74 18.71 2.29
C MET A 96 -8.37 19.84 3.10
N ILE A 97 -7.59 20.65 3.83
CA ILE A 97 -8.12 21.82 4.56
C ILE A 97 -8.49 22.99 3.65
N HIS A 98 -8.00 23.03 2.41
CA HIS A 98 -8.31 24.06 1.43
C HIS A 98 -9.48 23.66 0.51
N GLU A 99 -9.90 22.40 0.53
CA GLU A 99 -11.11 21.95 -0.17
C GLU A 99 -12.39 22.53 0.46
N PRO A 100 -13.38 22.98 -0.34
CA PRO A 100 -14.62 23.58 0.17
C PRO A 100 -15.37 22.72 1.20
N SER A 101 -15.23 21.40 1.11
CA SER A 101 -15.85 20.43 2.03
C SER A 101 -15.34 20.50 3.48
N PHE A 102 -14.23 21.18 3.74
CA PHE A 102 -13.69 21.39 5.09
C PHE A 102 -14.34 22.61 5.79
N GLY A 103 -14.72 23.64 5.03
CA GLY A 103 -15.23 24.91 5.56
C GLY A 103 -16.56 24.81 6.31
N ASP A 104 -17.41 23.85 5.94
CA ASP A 104 -18.75 23.69 6.54
C ASP A 104 -18.74 23.04 7.93
N ARG A 105 -17.58 22.63 8.46
CA ARG A 105 -17.48 21.85 9.73
C ARG A 105 -16.56 22.48 10.77
N ALA A 106 -15.97 23.63 10.48
CA ALA A 106 -15.15 24.42 11.40
C ALA A 106 -15.94 25.52 12.15
N ASN A 107 -17.26 25.61 11.97
CA ASN A 107 -18.16 26.53 12.66
C ASN A 107 -19.18 25.77 13.52
#